data_AF-A0A7K2VKP5-F1
#
_entry.id   AF-A0A7K2VKP5-F1
#
_cell.length_a   1.000
_cell.length_b   1.000
_cell.length_c   1.000
_cell.angle_alpha   90.00
_cell.angle_beta   90.00
_cell.angle_gamma   90.00
#
_symmetry.space_group_name_H-M   'P 1'
#
loop_
_entity.id
_entity.type
_entity.pdbx_description
1 polymer ?
#
loop_
_entity_poly.entity_id
_entity_poly.type
_entity_poly.pdbx_seq_one_letter_code
_entity_poly.pdbx_strand_id
1 'polypeptide(L)'
;LKAQHDLLMANFFAQTQALAFGKTEEEVREEGVPEELVPHKTFPGNRPTTSILAPELTPSVLGQLIALYEHKVFVQGAVWNIDSFDQWGVELGKVLAKRIEPALTEGAEVPGLDPSTRALVAEYRKMGG
;
A
#
# COMPACT_ATOMS: atom_id res chain seq x y z
N LEU A 1 1.25 19.28 -23.32
CA LEU A 1 2.18 18.28 -22.75
C LEU A 1 3.19 18.91 -21.78
N LYS A 2 4.10 19.82 -22.18
CA LYS A 2 5.05 20.46 -21.23
C LYS A 2 4.36 21.13 -20.03
N ALA A 3 3.34 21.96 -20.26
CA ALA A 3 2.63 22.63 -19.17
C ALA A 3 1.96 21.66 -18.19
N GLN A 4 1.43 20.53 -18.67
CA GLN A 4 0.85 19.50 -17.79
C GLN A 4 1.95 18.78 -16.99
N HIS A 5 3.11 18.53 -17.59
CA HIS A 5 4.26 17.97 -16.90
C HIS A 5 4.82 18.92 -15.84
N ASP A 6 4.90 20.21 -16.14
CA ASP A 6 5.31 21.23 -15.16
C ASP A 6 4.33 21.28 -13.96
N LEU A 7 3.01 21.16 -14.20
CA LEU A 7 2.01 21.07 -13.13
C LEU A 7 2.17 19.80 -12.28
N LEU A 8 2.47 18.65 -12.90
CA LEU A 8 2.78 17.41 -12.18
C LEU A 8 4.00 17.60 -11.27
N MET A 9 5.08 18.18 -11.82
CA MET A 9 6.32 18.41 -11.07
C MET A 9 6.14 19.45 -9.95
N ALA A 10 5.32 20.48 -10.15
CA ALA A 10 4.97 21.43 -9.09
C ALA A 10 4.33 20.73 -7.89
N ASN A 11 3.40 19.80 -8.13
CA ASN A 11 2.79 18.99 -7.07
C ASN A 11 3.80 18.06 -6.40
N PHE A 12 4.66 17.38 -7.17
CA PHE A 12 5.70 16.50 -6.64
C PHE A 12 6.61 17.24 -5.64
N PHE A 13 7.10 18.42 -6.00
CA PHE A 13 7.94 19.22 -5.09
C PHE A 13 7.16 19.75 -3.89
N ALA A 14 5.98 20.33 -4.11
CA ALA A 14 5.16 20.93 -3.05
C ALA A 14 4.77 19.91 -1.97
N GLN A 15 4.43 18.68 -2.34
CA GLN A 15 3.99 17.66 -1.37
C GLN A 15 5.12 17.26 -0.41
N THR A 16 6.33 17.06 -0.91
CA THR A 16 7.48 16.68 -0.06
C THR A 16 7.86 17.80 0.90
N GLN A 17 7.77 19.06 0.46
CA GLN A 17 7.93 20.25 1.31
C GLN A 17 6.83 20.33 2.38
N ALA A 18 5.57 20.17 2.00
CA ALA A 18 4.44 20.21 2.93
C ALA A 18 4.51 19.10 3.99
N LEU A 19 4.94 17.89 3.63
CA LEU A 19 5.16 16.80 4.56
C LEU A 19 6.30 17.09 5.55
N ALA A 20 7.39 17.70 5.08
CA ALA A 20 8.55 18.01 5.91
C ALA A 20 8.26 19.14 6.90
N PHE A 21 7.67 20.24 6.44
CA PHE A 21 7.56 21.47 7.24
C PHE A 21 6.17 21.70 7.83
N GLY A 22 5.13 21.14 7.21
CA GLY A 22 3.77 21.36 7.67
C GLY A 22 3.37 22.84 7.58
N LYS A 23 2.59 23.27 8.57
CA LYS A 23 2.05 24.61 8.73
C LYS A 23 1.62 24.82 10.18
N THR A 24 2.17 25.83 10.87
CA THR A 24 1.92 26.06 12.30
C THR A 24 0.56 26.72 12.54
N GLU A 25 0.09 26.71 13.79
CA GLU A 25 -1.16 27.40 14.14
C GLU A 25 -1.05 28.91 13.91
N GLU A 26 0.10 29.53 14.19
CA GLU A 26 0.35 30.95 13.93
C GLU A 26 0.20 31.28 12.44
N GLU A 27 0.82 30.49 11.56
CA GLU A 27 0.70 30.66 10.11
C GLU A 27 -0.76 30.49 9.63
N VAL A 28 -1.51 29.57 10.23
CA VAL A 28 -2.94 29.37 9.92
C VAL A 28 -3.77 30.57 10.39
N ARG A 29 -3.47 31.15 11.56
CA ARG A 29 -4.15 32.35 12.07
C ARG A 29 -3.85 33.58 11.21
N GLU A 30 -2.60 33.74 10.75
CA GLU A 30 -2.19 34.83 9.84
C GLU A 30 -2.95 34.81 8.51
N GLU A 31 -3.43 33.65 8.06
CA GLU A 31 -4.28 33.52 6.88
C GLU A 31 -5.75 33.93 7.11
N GLY A 32 -6.11 34.35 8.31
CA GLY A 32 -7.48 34.76 8.65
C GLY A 32 -8.45 33.60 8.80
N VAL A 33 -7.95 32.40 9.13
CA VAL A 33 -8.78 31.23 9.43
C VAL A 33 -9.52 31.46 10.76
N PRO A 34 -10.84 31.19 10.84
CA PRO A 34 -11.58 31.23 12.11
C PRO A 34 -10.94 30.35 13.18
N GLU A 35 -10.85 30.81 14.43
CA GLU A 35 -10.10 30.15 15.49
C GLU A 35 -10.58 28.69 15.71
N GLU A 36 -11.88 28.43 15.55
CA GLU A 36 -12.45 27.08 15.65
C GLU A 36 -11.95 26.10 14.56
N LEU A 37 -11.42 26.62 13.44
CA LEU A 37 -10.87 25.83 12.35
C LEU A 37 -9.34 25.72 12.38
N VAL A 38 -8.65 26.48 13.24
CA VAL A 38 -7.18 26.47 13.32
C VAL A 38 -6.61 25.06 13.60
N PRO A 39 -7.13 24.29 14.59
CA PRO A 39 -6.62 22.94 14.84
C PRO A 39 -6.82 21.98 13.67
N HIS A 40 -7.86 22.20 12.86
CA HIS A 40 -8.19 21.36 11.70
C HIS A 40 -7.38 21.69 10.45
N LYS A 41 -6.74 22.87 10.42
CA LYS A 41 -5.91 23.34 9.29
C LYS A 41 -4.43 23.43 9.62
N THR A 42 -4.04 23.06 10.83
CA THR A 42 -2.64 22.95 11.25
C THR A 42 -2.05 21.64 10.77
N PHE A 43 -0.85 21.71 10.19
CA PHE A 43 -0.13 20.54 9.71
C PHE A 43 1.16 20.41 10.51
N PRO A 44 1.36 19.33 11.30
CA PRO A 44 2.52 19.24 12.18
C PRO A 44 3.86 19.05 11.46
N GLY A 45 3.86 18.80 10.15
CA GLY A 45 5.08 18.51 9.39
C GLY A 45 5.81 17.27 9.93
N ASN A 46 7.14 17.30 9.86
CA ASN A 46 8.04 16.26 10.36
C ASN A 46 7.73 14.85 9.83
N ARG A 47 7.28 14.76 8.58
CA ARG A 47 7.02 13.50 7.88
C ARG A 47 8.12 13.29 6.84
N PRO A 48 9.03 12.32 7.05
CA PRO A 48 10.18 12.13 6.17
C PRO A 48 9.74 11.60 4.80
N THR A 49 10.42 12.06 3.75
CA THR A 49 10.23 11.61 2.37
C THR A 49 11.59 11.37 1.70
N THR A 50 11.61 10.54 0.67
CA THR A 50 12.76 10.40 -0.24
C THR A 50 12.30 10.69 -1.65
N SER A 51 12.85 11.73 -2.26
CA SER A 51 12.53 12.13 -3.63
C SER A 51 13.56 11.55 -4.59
N ILE A 52 13.12 10.73 -5.53
CA ILE A 52 13.96 10.19 -6.61
C ILE A 52 13.52 10.86 -7.91
N LEU A 53 14.41 11.66 -8.49
CA LEU A 53 14.16 12.36 -9.76
C LEU A 53 15.06 11.77 -10.85
N ALA A 54 14.45 11.35 -11.95
CA ALA A 54 15.15 10.86 -13.13
C ALA A 54 14.85 11.76 -14.35
N PRO A 55 15.74 11.83 -15.35
CA PRO A 55 15.54 12.71 -16.52
C PRO A 55 14.30 12.34 -17.35
N GLU A 56 14.07 11.04 -17.56
CA GLU A 56 12.96 10.49 -18.34
C GLU A 56 12.74 9.02 -17.97
N LEU A 57 11.48 8.56 -18.01
CA LEU A 57 11.16 7.14 -17.82
C LEU A 57 11.45 6.34 -19.09
N THR A 58 12.72 5.96 -19.25
CA THR A 58 13.19 5.05 -20.31
C THR A 58 13.22 3.60 -19.80
N PRO A 59 13.34 2.58 -20.68
CA PRO A 59 13.53 1.20 -20.24
C PRO A 59 14.71 1.01 -19.29
N SER A 60 15.81 1.74 -19.52
CA SER A 60 16.98 1.72 -18.64
C SER A 60 16.68 2.31 -17.26
N VAL A 61 16.02 3.48 -17.20
CA VAL A 61 15.64 4.11 -15.93
C VAL A 61 14.64 3.26 -15.16
N LEU A 62 13.68 2.64 -15.86
CA LEU A 62 12.75 1.70 -15.23
C LEU A 62 13.50 0.51 -14.61
N GLY A 63 14.46 -0.08 -15.33
CA GLY A 63 15.31 -1.15 -14.81
C GLY A 63 16.11 -0.73 -13.57
N GLN A 64 16.66 0.48 -13.58
CA GLN A 64 17.37 1.05 -12.41
C GLN A 64 16.44 1.22 -11.21
N LEU A 65 15.21 1.70 -11.40
CA LEU A 65 14.23 1.84 -10.33
C LEU A 65 13.81 0.49 -9.76
N ILE A 66 13.60 -0.53 -10.60
CA ILE A 66 13.28 -1.90 -10.15
C ILE A 66 14.45 -2.45 -9.32
N ALA A 67 15.66 -2.45 -9.88
CA ALA A 67 16.86 -2.97 -9.21
C ALA A 67 17.15 -2.24 -7.89
N LEU A 68 16.92 -0.92 -7.82
CA LEU A 68 17.03 -0.14 -6.58
C LEU A 68 16.12 -0.71 -5.48
N TYR A 69 14.88 -1.03 -5.80
CA TYR A 69 13.93 -1.57 -4.81
C TYR A 69 14.18 -3.04 -4.49
N GLU A 70 14.61 -3.86 -5.46
CA GLU A 70 15.05 -5.24 -5.21
C GLU A 70 16.20 -5.27 -4.19
N HIS A 71 17.22 -4.42 -4.39
CA HIS A 71 18.35 -4.35 -3.47
C HIS A 71 18.00 -3.71 -2.13
N LYS A 72 17.08 -2.74 -2.09
CA LYS A 72 16.54 -2.20 -0.83
C LYS A 72 15.91 -3.31 0.00
N VAL A 73 15.03 -4.13 -0.59
CA VAL A 73 14.35 -5.23 0.09
C VAL A 73 15.36 -6.29 0.54
N PHE A 74 16.29 -6.66 -0.33
CA PHE A 74 17.38 -7.60 0.02
C PHE A 74 18.19 -7.13 1.23
N VAL A 75 18.64 -5.86 1.24
CA VAL A 75 19.42 -5.32 2.35
C VAL A 75 18.62 -5.33 3.66
N GLN A 76 17.33 -4.99 3.62
CA GLN A 76 16.46 -5.08 4.81
C GLN A 76 16.37 -6.50 5.36
N GLY A 77 16.20 -7.49 4.48
CA GLY A 77 16.18 -8.90 4.87
C GLY A 77 17.51 -9.38 5.48
N ALA A 78 18.63 -8.97 4.88
CA ALA A 78 19.96 -9.27 5.39
C ALA A 78 20.19 -8.67 6.79
N VAL A 79 19.75 -7.42 7.03
CA VAL A 79 19.82 -6.76 8.34
C VAL A 79 18.96 -7.49 9.39
N TRP A 80 17.76 -7.94 9.01
CA TRP A 80 16.86 -8.68 9.90
C TRP A 80 17.19 -10.16 10.04
N ASN A 81 18.18 -10.67 9.30
CA ASN A 81 18.57 -12.07 9.28
C ASN A 81 17.38 -13.00 8.94
N ILE A 82 16.63 -12.66 7.89
CA ILE A 82 15.53 -13.46 7.35
C ILE A 82 15.80 -13.86 5.90
N ASP A 83 15.20 -14.95 5.44
CA ASP A 83 15.21 -15.31 4.03
C ASP A 83 14.22 -14.42 3.26
N SER A 84 14.71 -13.60 2.34
CA SER A 84 13.89 -12.70 1.51
C SER A 84 13.42 -13.34 0.21
N PHE A 85 13.80 -14.60 -0.02
CA PHE A 85 13.56 -15.31 -1.28
C PHE A 85 12.64 -16.51 -1.13
N ASP A 86 12.15 -16.78 0.09
CA ASP A 86 11.11 -17.77 0.33
C ASP A 86 9.71 -17.14 0.46
N GLN A 87 8.68 -17.98 0.38
CA GLN A 87 7.28 -17.57 0.53
C GLN A 87 6.40 -18.64 1.17
N TRP A 88 6.89 -19.36 2.19
CA TRP A 88 6.18 -20.52 2.76
C TRP A 88 4.76 -20.22 3.26
N GLY A 89 4.51 -18.98 3.70
CA GLY A 89 3.22 -18.54 4.21
C GLY A 89 2.04 -18.68 3.24
N VAL A 90 2.27 -18.84 1.93
CA VAL A 90 1.19 -18.99 0.93
C VAL A 90 0.65 -20.40 0.81
N GLU A 91 1.37 -21.41 1.30
CA GLU A 91 1.08 -22.81 1.01
C GLU A 91 -0.18 -23.31 1.72
N LEU A 92 -0.38 -22.94 2.98
CA LEU A 92 -1.56 -23.35 3.74
C LEU A 92 -2.85 -22.86 3.08
N GLY A 93 -2.88 -21.61 2.61
CA GLY A 93 -4.03 -21.04 1.93
C GLY A 93 -4.39 -21.80 0.65
N LYS A 94 -3.39 -22.17 -0.16
CA LYS A 94 -3.59 -22.98 -1.38
C LYS A 94 -4.16 -24.37 -1.05
N VAL A 95 -3.66 -25.02 0.00
CA VAL A 95 -4.16 -26.33 0.43
C VAL A 95 -5.60 -26.24 0.93
N LEU A 96 -5.91 -25.24 1.75
CA LEU A 96 -7.27 -25.03 2.27
C LEU A 96 -8.26 -24.69 1.15
N ALA A 97 -7.87 -23.85 0.19
CA ALA A 97 -8.71 -23.53 -0.97
C ALA A 97 -9.06 -24.77 -1.77
N LYS A 98 -8.07 -25.61 -2.13
CA LYS A 98 -8.29 -26.88 -2.84
C LYS A 98 -9.19 -27.84 -2.07
N ARG A 99 -9.14 -27.82 -0.74
CA ARG A 99 -10.00 -28.65 0.11
C ARG A 99 -11.45 -28.17 0.11
N ILE A 100 -11.68 -26.85 0.07
CA ILE A 100 -13.02 -26.24 0.12
C ILE A 100 -13.67 -26.24 -1.27
N GLU A 101 -12.87 -26.15 -2.35
CA GLU A 101 -13.33 -26.06 -3.73
C GLU A 101 -14.46 -27.05 -4.09
N PRO A 102 -14.37 -28.37 -3.81
CA PRO A 102 -15.46 -29.31 -4.14
C PRO A 102 -16.78 -29.02 -3.40
N ALA A 103 -16.72 -28.42 -2.20
CA ALA A 103 -17.93 -28.03 -1.49
C ALA A 103 -18.69 -26.90 -2.21
N LEU A 104 -17.97 -26.07 -2.95
CA LEU A 104 -18.51 -24.92 -3.68
C LEU A 104 -18.93 -25.27 -5.11
N THR A 105 -18.11 -26.06 -5.82
CA THR A 105 -18.30 -26.35 -7.25
C THR A 105 -19.19 -27.57 -7.51
N GLU A 106 -19.00 -28.64 -6.74
CA GLU A 106 -19.71 -29.92 -6.91
C GLU A 106 -20.78 -30.12 -5.83
N GLY A 107 -20.74 -29.28 -4.81
CA GLY A 107 -21.64 -29.36 -3.68
C GLY A 107 -21.35 -30.49 -2.70
N ALA A 108 -20.15 -31.05 -2.75
CA ALA A 108 -19.72 -32.17 -1.92
C ALA A 108 -19.66 -31.79 -0.42
N GLU A 109 -19.87 -32.77 0.46
CA GLU A 109 -19.56 -32.57 1.88
C GLU A 109 -18.06 -32.69 2.11
N VAL A 110 -17.46 -31.64 2.69
CA VAL A 110 -16.05 -31.63 3.06
C VAL A 110 -15.92 -31.84 4.57
N PRO A 111 -15.41 -33.00 5.03
CA PRO A 111 -15.27 -33.28 6.45
C PRO A 111 -14.21 -32.36 7.08
N GLY A 112 -14.37 -32.03 8.35
CA GLY A 112 -13.39 -31.27 9.13
C GLY A 112 -13.30 -29.77 8.82
N LEU A 113 -14.33 -29.17 8.21
CA LEU A 113 -14.52 -27.72 8.23
C LEU A 113 -15.02 -27.28 9.61
N ASP A 114 -14.45 -26.19 10.12
CA ASP A 114 -14.92 -25.55 11.35
C ASP A 114 -16.33 -24.95 11.16
N PRO A 115 -17.05 -24.64 12.25
CA PRO A 115 -18.42 -24.14 12.17
C PRO A 115 -18.57 -22.83 11.37
N SER A 116 -17.59 -21.93 11.43
CA SER A 116 -17.65 -20.65 10.72
C SER A 116 -17.54 -20.87 9.21
N THR A 117 -16.52 -21.61 8.77
CA THR A 117 -16.30 -21.91 7.35
C THR A 117 -17.49 -22.68 6.76
N ARG A 118 -18.03 -23.65 7.50
CA ARG A 118 -19.21 -24.43 7.07
C ARG A 118 -20.45 -23.56 6.88
N ALA A 119 -20.71 -22.64 7.80
CA ALA A 119 -21.85 -21.73 7.71
C ALA A 119 -21.75 -20.83 6.47
N LEU A 120 -20.55 -20.29 6.19
CA LEU A 120 -20.31 -19.46 5.01
C LEU A 120 -20.48 -20.23 3.70
N VAL A 121 -19.94 -21.45 3.61
CA VAL A 121 -20.12 -22.32 2.43
C VAL A 121 -21.60 -22.61 2.17
N ALA A 122 -22.36 -22.93 3.23
CA ALA A 122 -23.78 -23.21 3.10
C ALA A 122 -24.57 -21.98 2.64
N GLU A 123 -24.25 -20.80 3.19
CA GLU A 123 -24.93 -19.56 2.84
C GLU A 123 -24.62 -19.13 1.40
N TYR A 124 -23.35 -19.18 1.00
CA TYR A 124 -22.92 -18.88 -0.37
C TYR A 124 -23.66 -19.75 -1.41
N ARG A 125 -23.83 -21.05 -1.13
CA ARG A 125 -24.57 -21.96 -2.03
C ARG A 125 -26.05 -21.63 -2.15
N LYS A 126 -26.70 -21.13 -1.09
CA LYS A 126 -28.10 -20.67 -1.18
C LYS A 126 -28.26 -19.47 -2.10
N MET A 127 -27.23 -18.62 -2.17
CA MET A 127 -27.23 -17.43 -3.01
C MET A 127 -27.03 -17.73 -4.50
N GLY A 128 -26.74 -18.98 -4.87
CA GLY A 128 -26.62 -19.43 -6.26
C GLY A 128 -25.20 -19.51 -6.81
N GLY A 129 -24.18 -19.26 -5.96
CA GLY A 129 -22.81 -19.02 -6.40
C GLY A 129 -22.56 -17.58 -6.83
#